data_AF-A0A3A9VDI0-F1
#
_entry.id   AF-A0A3A9VDI0-F1
#
_cell.length_a   1.000
_cell.length_b   1.000
_cell.length_c   1.000
_cell.angle_alpha   90.00
_cell.angle_beta   90.00
_cell.angle_gamma   90.00
#
_symmetry.space_group_name_H-M   'P 1'
#
loop_
_entity.id
_entity.type
_entity.pdbx_description
1 polymer ?
#
loop_
_entity_poly.entity_id
_entity_poly.type
_entity_poly.pdbx_seq_one_letter_code
_entity_poly.pdbx_strand_id
1 'polypeptide(L)'
;MGAWGTGILQNDTTADIWAEYKHLYNLSHSVTEIRKKLENEYNPDNDEDEYADFWTGIAHSQWMCGELEPESILKVKECIETGKGLSLWKENEKDYKKRIKTLTEFIEKIQKPKEKPLKRKKITLCPAYFTKGDIVSIQLESKQFIFALAFEQENDEIDGGNRFVFSSLISDSLISVEEFLNSEIMYLDNGGDHNYHQGYFWSQFQARNMKRKIKRTKVIGKITFDDYLGFSNSVPFGDWNNISDLYSEQIKFQKSNNTRKPFKISIKDFIQGENKEFELKLLKHANELWREQLKKINAT
;
A
#
# COMPACT_ATOMS: atom_id res chain seq x y z
N MET A 1 -14.21 -18.03 2.90
CA MET A 1 -14.13 -18.93 4.06
C MET A 1 -13.51 -20.24 3.58
N GLY A 2 -12.18 -20.33 3.62
CA GLY A 2 -11.46 -21.55 3.22
C GLY A 2 -11.71 -22.66 4.23
N ALA A 3 -11.85 -23.90 3.77
CA ALA A 3 -12.00 -25.04 4.67
C ALA A 3 -10.68 -25.27 5.42
N TRP A 4 -10.67 -25.09 6.74
CA TRP A 4 -9.56 -25.47 7.60
C TRP A 4 -9.31 -26.98 7.46
N GLY A 5 -8.05 -27.36 7.23
CA GLY A 5 -7.66 -28.74 6.99
C GLY A 5 -6.42 -29.12 7.80
N THR A 6 -6.22 -30.42 7.98
CA THR A 6 -5.13 -30.94 8.84
C THR A 6 -3.75 -30.90 8.17
N GLY A 7 -3.67 -30.53 6.88
CA GLY A 7 -2.43 -30.38 6.13
C GLY A 7 -1.57 -29.19 6.61
N ILE A 8 -0.28 -29.21 6.26
CA ILE A 8 0.69 -28.19 6.71
C ILE A 8 0.23 -26.77 6.35
N LEU A 9 -0.10 -26.50 5.09
CA LEU A 9 -0.56 -25.18 4.62
C LEU A 9 -2.09 -25.03 4.61
N GLN A 10 -2.83 -25.89 5.33
CA GLN A 10 -4.30 -25.82 5.41
C GLN A 10 -4.79 -25.08 6.66
N ASN A 11 -3.92 -24.26 7.25
CA ASN A 11 -4.15 -23.36 8.36
C ASN A 11 -3.69 -21.96 7.91
N ASP A 12 -4.49 -20.94 8.23
CA ASP A 12 -4.29 -19.57 7.74
C ASP A 12 -2.96 -18.97 8.28
N THR A 13 -2.67 -19.11 9.58
CA THR A 13 -1.40 -18.67 10.19
C THR A 13 -0.19 -19.30 9.50
N THR A 14 -0.24 -20.61 9.22
CA THR A 14 0.87 -21.28 8.53
C THR A 14 1.05 -20.75 7.10
N ALA A 15 -0.05 -20.45 6.41
CA ALA A 15 -0.04 -19.93 5.05
C ALA A 15 0.49 -18.48 5.00
N ASP A 16 0.09 -17.64 5.97
CA ASP A 16 0.54 -16.26 6.11
C ASP A 16 2.03 -16.18 6.41
N ILE A 17 2.51 -16.96 7.40
CA ILE A 17 3.93 -17.10 7.70
C ILE A 17 4.72 -17.51 6.47
N TRP A 18 4.23 -18.46 5.67
CA TRP A 18 4.92 -18.85 4.43
C TRP A 18 4.93 -17.74 3.38
N ALA A 19 3.85 -16.97 3.27
CA ALA A 19 3.77 -15.85 2.33
C ALA A 19 4.77 -14.75 2.69
N GLU A 20 4.78 -14.34 3.96
CA GLU A 20 5.66 -13.31 4.50
C GLU A 20 7.13 -13.75 4.51
N TYR A 21 7.40 -14.99 4.93
CA TYR A 21 8.75 -15.55 4.86
C TYR A 21 9.30 -15.50 3.44
N LYS A 22 8.50 -15.93 2.46
CA LYS A 22 8.90 -15.90 1.04
C LYS A 22 9.14 -14.48 0.56
N HIS A 23 8.33 -13.53 1.00
CA HIS A 23 8.49 -12.11 0.69
C HIS A 23 9.85 -11.60 1.20
N LEU A 24 10.14 -11.79 2.48
CA LEU A 24 11.41 -11.36 3.11
C LEU A 24 12.63 -12.10 2.53
N TYR A 25 12.48 -13.39 2.20
CA TYR A 25 13.53 -14.17 1.55
C TYR A 25 13.89 -13.62 0.17
N ASN A 26 12.90 -13.14 -0.60
CA ASN A 26 13.13 -12.50 -1.89
C ASN A 26 13.72 -11.08 -1.75
N LEU A 27 13.51 -10.41 -0.62
CA LEU A 27 14.19 -9.16 -0.23
C LEU A 27 15.64 -9.35 0.22
N SER A 28 16.14 -10.59 0.18
CA SER A 28 17.50 -10.99 0.51
C SER A 28 17.87 -11.05 1.99
N HIS A 29 16.89 -10.99 2.90
CA HIS A 29 17.12 -11.28 4.31
C HIS A 29 17.63 -12.72 4.52
N SER A 30 18.46 -12.93 5.55
CA SER A 30 18.90 -14.26 5.97
C SER A 30 17.79 -15.02 6.69
N VAL A 31 17.87 -16.36 6.70
CA VAL A 31 16.87 -17.21 7.36
C VAL A 31 16.65 -16.82 8.83
N THR A 32 17.72 -16.55 9.57
CA THR A 32 17.66 -16.17 10.98
C THR A 32 17.04 -14.79 11.19
N GLU A 33 17.34 -13.81 10.33
CA GLU A 33 16.70 -12.48 10.40
C GLU A 33 15.20 -12.56 10.16
N ILE A 34 14.78 -13.34 9.15
CA ILE A 34 13.36 -13.54 8.83
C ILE A 34 12.65 -14.18 10.02
N ARG A 35 13.22 -15.26 10.57
CA ARG A 35 12.66 -15.95 11.73
C ARG A 35 12.48 -14.98 12.91
N LYS A 36 13.53 -14.27 13.32
CA LYS A 36 13.46 -13.33 14.44
C LYS A 36 12.46 -12.20 14.21
N LYS A 37 12.33 -11.71 12.96
CA LYS A 37 11.33 -10.70 12.62
C LYS A 37 9.91 -11.23 12.81
N LEU A 38 9.63 -12.41 12.27
CA LEU A 38 8.31 -13.05 12.39
C LEU A 38 8.00 -13.47 13.84
N GLU A 39 9.00 -13.92 14.61
CA GLU A 39 8.83 -14.20 16.05
C GLU A 39 8.46 -12.93 16.82
N ASN A 40 9.07 -11.78 16.53
CA ASN A 40 8.73 -10.52 17.19
C ASN A 40 7.33 -10.02 16.80
N GLU A 41 6.89 -10.28 15.57
CA GLU A 41 5.61 -9.82 15.03
C GLU A 41 4.43 -10.66 15.53
N TYR A 42 4.55 -11.98 15.42
CA TYR A 42 3.50 -12.92 15.83
C TYR A 42 3.57 -13.28 17.31
N ASN A 43 4.73 -13.11 17.94
CA ASN A 43 4.94 -13.34 19.36
C ASN A 43 4.41 -14.70 19.86
N PRO A 44 4.81 -15.82 19.22
CA PRO A 44 4.19 -17.13 19.43
C PRO A 44 4.33 -17.65 20.87
N ASP A 45 5.32 -17.19 21.63
CA ASP A 45 5.50 -17.61 23.02
C ASP A 45 4.41 -17.06 23.95
N ASN A 46 3.73 -15.96 23.57
CA ASN A 46 2.63 -15.37 24.31
C ASN A 46 1.25 -15.78 23.76
N ASP A 47 1.19 -16.32 22.54
CA ASP A 47 -0.02 -16.89 21.95
C ASP A 47 0.14 -18.41 21.81
N GLU A 48 -0.29 -19.13 22.84
CA GLU A 48 -0.18 -20.59 22.86
C GLU A 48 -0.98 -21.27 21.76
N ASP A 49 -2.05 -20.66 21.24
CA ASP A 49 -2.93 -21.26 20.23
C ASP A 49 -2.27 -21.23 18.85
N GLU A 50 -1.56 -20.15 18.52
CA GLU A 50 -0.86 -20.01 17.24
C GLU A 50 0.53 -20.68 17.22
N TYR A 51 1.08 -21.04 18.38
CA TYR A 51 2.45 -21.56 18.52
C TYR A 51 2.80 -22.67 17.53
N ALA A 52 1.96 -23.70 17.40
CA ALA A 52 2.27 -24.85 16.55
C ALA A 52 2.22 -24.49 15.06
N ASP A 53 1.25 -23.68 14.66
CA ASP A 53 1.05 -23.29 13.28
C ASP A 53 2.14 -22.31 12.83
N PHE A 54 2.55 -21.39 13.71
CA PHE A 54 3.70 -20.51 13.52
C PHE A 54 4.99 -21.31 13.26
N TRP A 55 5.37 -22.19 14.18
CA TRP A 55 6.63 -22.95 14.07
C TRP A 55 6.61 -23.94 12.91
N THR A 56 5.44 -24.49 12.60
CA THR A 56 5.23 -25.31 11.39
C THR A 56 5.47 -24.47 10.13
N GLY A 57 4.98 -23.22 10.10
CA GLY A 57 5.20 -22.27 9.01
C GLY A 57 6.67 -21.92 8.84
N ILE A 58 7.38 -21.60 9.92
CA ILE A 58 8.81 -21.30 9.90
C ILE A 58 9.60 -22.51 9.38
N ALA A 59 9.41 -23.70 9.96
CA ALA A 59 10.12 -24.91 9.56
C ALA A 59 9.85 -25.28 8.09
N HIS A 60 8.59 -25.13 7.64
CA HIS A 60 8.21 -25.37 6.24
C HIS A 60 8.95 -24.41 5.31
N SER A 61 8.95 -23.12 5.66
CA SER A 61 9.54 -22.06 4.85
C SER A 61 11.05 -22.22 4.72
N GLN A 62 11.73 -22.46 5.84
CA GLN A 62 13.15 -22.72 5.89
C GLN A 62 13.56 -23.96 5.07
N TRP A 63 12.84 -25.07 5.22
CA TRP A 63 13.07 -26.27 4.42
C TRP A 63 12.86 -26.04 2.93
N MET A 64 11.81 -25.30 2.55
CA MET A 64 11.55 -24.93 1.16
C MET A 64 12.67 -24.08 0.56
N CYS A 65 13.31 -23.21 1.35
CA CYS A 65 14.47 -22.43 0.96
C CYS A 65 15.81 -23.19 1.03
N GLY A 66 15.82 -24.41 1.60
CA GLY A 66 17.01 -25.26 1.70
C GLY A 66 17.94 -24.94 2.86
N GLU A 67 17.53 -24.05 3.76
CA GLU A 67 18.31 -23.57 4.91
C GLU A 67 17.47 -23.76 6.18
N LEU A 68 17.41 -24.99 6.68
CA LEU A 68 16.61 -25.38 7.85
C LEU A 68 17.40 -25.24 9.15
N GLU A 69 16.92 -24.43 10.08
CA GLU A 69 17.54 -24.28 11.41
C GLU A 69 17.11 -25.44 12.32
N PRO A 70 18.03 -26.03 13.10
CA PRO A 70 17.69 -27.09 14.06
C PRO A 70 16.63 -26.66 15.08
N GLU A 71 16.65 -25.39 15.48
CA GLU A 71 15.70 -24.80 16.43
C GLU A 71 14.25 -24.92 15.94
N SER A 72 13.99 -24.66 14.65
CA SER A 72 12.66 -24.76 14.08
C SER A 72 12.13 -26.20 14.09
N ILE A 73 13.00 -27.20 13.91
CA ILE A 73 12.62 -28.62 14.05
C ILE A 73 12.29 -28.94 15.52
N LEU A 74 13.10 -28.47 16.46
CA LEU A 74 12.90 -28.71 17.88
C LEU A 74 11.56 -28.13 18.36
N LYS A 75 11.21 -26.93 17.89
CA LYS A 75 9.96 -26.27 18.24
C LYS A 75 8.72 -27.01 17.71
N VAL A 76 8.76 -27.52 16.47
CA VAL A 76 7.64 -28.35 15.96
C VAL A 76 7.55 -29.69 16.72
N LYS A 77 8.68 -30.30 17.12
CA LYS A 77 8.68 -31.50 17.98
C LYS A 77 8.04 -31.24 19.33
N GLU A 78 8.38 -30.13 19.97
CA GLU A 78 7.79 -29.69 21.24
C GLU A 78 6.25 -29.60 21.15
N CYS A 79 5.72 -29.09 20.04
CA CYS A 79 4.27 -29.01 19.80
C CYS A 79 3.61 -30.40 19.80
N ILE A 80 4.27 -31.40 19.21
CA ILE A 80 3.76 -32.78 19.15
C ILE A 80 3.82 -33.44 20.53
N GLU A 81 4.91 -33.24 21.27
CA GLU A 81 5.15 -33.87 22.58
C GLU A 81 4.25 -33.30 23.68
N THR A 82 4.05 -31.97 23.68
CA THR A 82 3.29 -31.27 24.72
C THR A 82 1.84 -31.00 24.33
N GLY A 83 1.54 -31.01 23.03
CA GLY A 83 0.25 -30.57 22.50
C GLY A 83 0.04 -29.05 22.53
N LYS A 84 1.11 -28.26 22.72
CA LYS A 84 1.09 -26.77 22.64
C LYS A 84 0.72 -26.32 21.22
N GLY A 85 -0.16 -25.31 21.10
CA GLY A 85 -0.67 -24.84 19.79
C GLY A 85 -1.56 -25.82 19.04
N LEU A 86 -2.05 -26.87 19.71
CA LEU A 86 -2.93 -27.87 19.10
C LEU A 86 -4.32 -27.93 19.77
N SER A 87 -4.67 -26.91 20.55
CA SER A 87 -5.95 -26.76 21.26
C SER A 87 -7.14 -26.93 20.32
N LEU A 88 -7.15 -26.22 19.18
CA LEU A 88 -8.18 -26.27 18.14
C LEU A 88 -8.50 -27.69 17.66
N TRP A 89 -7.48 -28.56 17.62
CA TRP A 89 -7.65 -29.92 17.12
C TRP A 89 -8.18 -30.87 18.20
N LYS A 90 -7.98 -30.57 19.50
CA LYS A 90 -8.39 -31.44 20.61
C LYS A 90 -9.91 -31.60 20.73
N GLU A 91 -10.70 -30.69 20.19
CA GLU A 91 -12.17 -30.77 20.16
C GLU A 91 -12.66 -31.98 19.35
N ASN A 92 -11.89 -32.41 18.34
CA ASN A 92 -12.20 -33.57 17.52
C ASN A 92 -11.02 -34.53 17.51
N GLU A 93 -11.14 -35.62 18.28
CA GLU A 93 -10.09 -36.63 18.45
C GLU A 93 -9.57 -37.20 17.11
N LYS A 94 -10.45 -37.33 16.11
CA LYS A 94 -10.07 -37.82 14.78
C LYS A 94 -9.17 -36.84 14.06
N ASP A 95 -9.46 -35.55 14.15
CA ASP A 95 -8.68 -34.51 13.49
C ASP A 95 -7.40 -34.18 14.26
N TYR A 96 -7.42 -34.26 15.61
CA TYR A 96 -6.21 -34.25 16.43
C TYR A 96 -5.21 -35.34 16.01
N LYS A 97 -5.67 -36.60 15.95
CA LYS A 97 -4.83 -37.73 15.53
C LYS A 97 -4.27 -37.55 14.12
N LYS A 98 -5.07 -37.03 13.19
CA LYS A 98 -4.59 -36.69 11.84
C LYS A 98 -3.55 -35.58 11.87
N ARG A 99 -3.76 -34.50 12.63
CA ARG A 99 -2.82 -33.38 12.71
C ARG A 99 -1.48 -33.82 13.28
N ILE A 100 -1.48 -34.58 14.38
CA ILE A 100 -0.26 -35.16 14.96
C ILE A 100 0.47 -36.02 13.92
N LYS A 101 -0.25 -36.91 13.23
CA LYS A 101 0.33 -37.73 12.17
C LYS A 101 0.96 -36.88 11.05
N THR A 102 0.25 -35.84 10.58
CA THR A 102 0.75 -34.91 9.56
C THR A 102 2.03 -34.22 10.01
N LEU A 103 2.09 -33.74 11.26
CA LEU A 103 3.27 -33.07 11.81
C LEU A 103 4.46 -34.02 11.97
N THR A 104 4.22 -35.26 12.41
CA THR A 104 5.26 -36.29 12.50
C THR A 104 5.85 -36.62 11.12
N GLU A 105 5.00 -36.89 10.12
CA GLU A 105 5.43 -37.14 8.74
C GLU A 105 6.15 -35.92 8.15
N PHE A 106 5.72 -34.72 8.52
CA PHE A 106 6.37 -33.48 8.12
C PHE A 106 7.79 -33.36 8.70
N ILE A 107 7.98 -33.65 9.98
CA ILE A 107 9.31 -33.64 10.62
C ILE A 107 10.26 -34.64 9.93
N GLU A 108 9.80 -35.87 9.68
CA GLU A 108 10.58 -36.89 8.98
C GLU A 108 10.98 -36.43 7.57
N LYS A 109 10.07 -35.72 6.89
CA LYS A 109 10.31 -35.17 5.55
C LYS A 109 11.35 -34.05 5.57
N ILE A 110 11.26 -33.10 6.49
CA ILE A 110 12.14 -31.91 6.49
C ILE A 110 13.54 -32.19 7.02
N GLN A 111 13.75 -33.32 7.72
CA GLN A 111 15.08 -33.79 8.12
C GLN A 111 15.97 -34.13 6.91
N LYS A 112 15.38 -34.41 5.75
CA LYS A 112 16.12 -34.61 4.51
C LYS A 112 16.29 -33.26 3.80
N PRO A 113 17.50 -32.94 3.30
CA PRO A 113 17.70 -31.74 2.51
C PRO A 113 16.73 -31.63 1.34
N LYS A 114 16.26 -30.42 1.06
CA LYS A 114 15.39 -30.15 -0.09
C LYS A 114 16.20 -30.29 -1.38
N GLU A 115 15.85 -31.26 -2.24
CA GLU A 115 16.55 -31.51 -3.50
C GLU A 115 16.60 -30.29 -4.44
N LYS A 116 15.52 -29.50 -4.46
CA LYS A 116 15.38 -28.29 -5.28
C LYS A 116 14.90 -27.15 -4.39
N PRO A 117 15.81 -26.46 -3.69
CA PRO A 117 15.47 -25.30 -2.88
C PRO A 117 14.87 -24.16 -3.71
N LEU A 118 13.99 -23.39 -3.09
CA LEU A 118 13.42 -22.20 -3.69
C LEU A 118 14.53 -21.15 -3.90
N LYS A 119 14.71 -20.74 -5.15
CA LYS A 119 15.62 -19.64 -5.48
C LYS A 119 14.97 -18.30 -5.15
N ARG A 120 15.76 -17.37 -4.62
CA ARG A 120 15.34 -15.98 -4.43
C ARG A 120 14.91 -15.39 -5.77
N LYS A 121 13.74 -14.77 -5.80
CA LYS A 121 13.31 -13.92 -6.92
C LYS A 121 13.93 -12.55 -6.72
N LYS A 122 14.54 -12.01 -7.77
CA LYS A 122 15.07 -10.64 -7.74
C LYS A 122 13.91 -9.65 -7.65
N ILE A 123 13.72 -9.05 -6.48
CA ILE A 123 12.84 -7.91 -6.31
C ILE A 123 13.63 -6.65 -6.67
N THR A 124 13.07 -5.81 -7.53
CA THR A 124 13.62 -4.47 -7.78
C THR A 124 12.98 -3.53 -6.77
N LEU A 125 13.75 -3.06 -5.79
CA LEU A 125 13.29 -2.07 -4.84
C LEU A 125 13.02 -0.75 -5.56
N CYS A 126 11.85 -0.17 -5.33
CA CYS A 126 11.44 1.11 -5.90
C CYS A 126 10.87 1.96 -4.77
N PRO A 127 11.72 2.56 -3.92
CA PRO A 127 11.23 3.44 -2.85
C PRO A 127 10.56 4.68 -3.43
N ALA A 128 9.79 5.38 -2.60
CA ALA A 128 9.21 6.67 -2.93
C ALA A 128 10.28 7.65 -3.44
N TYR A 129 9.96 8.42 -4.50
CA TYR A 129 10.92 9.37 -5.08
C TYR A 129 10.98 10.69 -4.32
N PHE A 130 9.94 10.99 -3.54
CA PHE A 130 9.78 12.25 -2.84
C PHE A 130 9.46 12.02 -1.36
N THR A 131 9.69 13.06 -0.57
CA THR A 131 9.41 13.09 0.86
C THR A 131 8.24 14.03 1.15
N LYS A 132 7.57 13.86 2.30
CA LYS A 132 6.52 14.79 2.74
C LYS A 132 7.05 16.22 2.73
N GLY A 133 6.31 17.11 2.07
CA GLY A 133 6.64 18.53 1.93
C GLY A 133 7.36 18.91 0.65
N ASP A 134 7.82 17.96 -0.16
CA ASP A 134 8.48 18.29 -1.43
C ASP A 134 7.48 18.87 -2.44
N ILE A 135 7.81 20.05 -2.97
CA ILE A 135 7.07 20.70 -4.05
C ILE A 135 7.77 20.33 -5.35
N VAL A 136 7.03 19.69 -6.26
CA VAL A 136 7.55 19.18 -7.52
C VAL A 136 6.98 19.97 -8.70
N SER A 137 7.85 20.24 -9.65
CA SER A 137 7.48 20.65 -11.01
C SER A 137 7.55 19.45 -11.94
N ILE A 138 6.60 19.31 -12.85
CA ILE A 138 6.56 18.25 -13.85
C ILE A 138 6.50 18.92 -15.23
N GLN A 139 7.49 18.64 -16.07
CA GLN A 139 7.54 19.18 -17.42
C GLN A 139 6.65 18.35 -18.37
N LEU A 140 5.65 19.02 -18.96
CA LEU A 140 4.77 18.47 -19.99
C LEU A 140 5.50 18.37 -21.34
N GLU A 141 4.90 17.65 -22.29
CA GLU A 141 5.42 17.55 -23.66
C GLU A 141 5.40 18.89 -24.40
N SER A 142 4.46 19.77 -24.06
CA SER A 142 4.40 21.16 -24.51
C SER A 142 5.53 22.05 -23.96
N LYS A 143 6.43 21.51 -23.13
CA LYS A 143 7.49 22.20 -22.36
C LYS A 143 7.00 23.07 -21.20
N GLN A 144 5.69 23.19 -21.03
CA GLN A 144 5.10 23.86 -19.88
C GLN A 144 5.28 23.01 -18.61
N PHE A 145 5.21 23.66 -17.46
CA PHE A 145 5.36 23.06 -16.15
C PHE A 145 4.03 23.07 -15.41
N ILE A 146 3.75 21.97 -14.73
CA ILE A 146 2.68 21.83 -13.75
C ILE A 146 3.31 21.54 -12.40
N PHE A 147 2.55 21.75 -11.32
CA PHE A 147 3.10 21.74 -9.97
C PHE A 147 2.26 20.91 -9.01
N ALA A 148 2.91 20.19 -8.11
CA ALA A 148 2.25 19.38 -7.09
C ALA A 148 3.04 19.37 -5.78
N LEU A 149 2.34 19.09 -4.69
CA LEU A 149 2.92 18.91 -3.36
C LEU A 149 2.82 17.44 -2.96
N ALA A 150 3.95 16.81 -2.63
CA ALA A 150 3.98 15.50 -1.98
C ALA A 150 3.57 15.68 -0.52
N PHE A 151 2.32 15.38 -0.19
CA PHE A 151 1.80 15.61 1.16
C PHE A 151 1.86 14.38 2.08
N GLU A 152 2.02 13.19 1.50
CA GLU A 152 2.37 11.96 2.23
C GLU A 152 3.38 11.11 1.47
N GLN A 153 4.11 10.30 2.23
CA GLN A 153 5.06 9.31 1.74
C GLN A 153 4.66 7.94 2.27
N GLU A 154 4.50 6.98 1.37
CA GLU A 154 4.29 5.58 1.69
C GLU A 154 5.65 4.88 1.66
N ASN A 155 6.08 4.41 2.83
CA ASN A 155 7.38 3.75 3.02
C ASN A 155 7.23 2.24 2.84
N ASP A 156 7.00 1.81 1.61
CA ASP A 156 7.13 0.42 1.20
C ASP A 156 8.51 0.22 0.54
N GLU A 157 9.25 -0.80 1.00
CA GLU A 157 10.61 -1.08 0.52
C GLU A 157 10.63 -1.61 -0.93
N ILE A 158 9.53 -2.20 -1.40
CA ILE A 158 9.37 -2.81 -2.72
C ILE A 158 8.80 -1.84 -3.74
N ASP A 159 7.77 -1.11 -3.37
CA ASP A 159 7.09 -0.12 -4.20
C ASP A 159 6.51 0.97 -3.30
N GLY A 160 7.39 1.88 -2.89
CA GLY A 160 6.99 3.05 -2.14
C GLY A 160 6.20 4.00 -3.00
N GLY A 161 5.48 4.90 -2.34
CA GLY A 161 4.55 5.80 -3.02
C GLY A 161 4.57 7.20 -2.44
N ASN A 162 3.97 8.12 -3.18
CA ASN A 162 3.73 9.48 -2.75
C ASN A 162 2.28 9.85 -3.01
N ARG A 163 1.65 10.54 -2.06
CA ARG A 163 0.37 11.20 -2.30
C ARG A 163 0.61 12.65 -2.67
N PHE A 164 -0.02 13.06 -3.76
CA PHE A 164 0.14 14.40 -4.31
C PHE A 164 -1.18 15.14 -4.34
N VAL A 165 -1.11 16.43 -4.03
CA VAL A 165 -2.16 17.41 -4.37
C VAL A 165 -1.60 18.29 -5.48
N PHE A 166 -2.38 18.51 -6.54
CA PHE A 166 -1.93 19.27 -7.70
C PHE A 166 -2.44 20.70 -7.64
N SER A 167 -1.59 21.64 -8.04
CA SER A 167 -1.99 23.01 -8.32
C SER A 167 -2.70 23.10 -9.67
N SER A 168 -3.64 24.04 -9.79
CA SER A 168 -4.26 24.40 -11.06
C SER A 168 -3.39 25.30 -11.94
N LEU A 169 -2.12 25.53 -11.59
CA LEU A 169 -1.19 26.35 -12.37
C LEU A 169 -0.50 25.57 -13.49
N ILE A 170 -0.43 26.21 -14.66
CA ILE A 170 0.59 25.98 -15.70
C ILE A 170 1.47 27.19 -15.74
N SER A 171 2.77 26.97 -15.91
CA SER A 171 3.69 28.03 -16.31
C SER A 171 4.64 27.55 -17.41
N ASP A 172 5.09 28.48 -18.25
CA ASP A 172 6.19 28.25 -19.21
C ASP A 172 7.56 28.28 -18.51
N SER A 173 7.60 28.60 -17.21
CA SER A 173 8.79 28.69 -16.38
C SER A 173 8.56 28.08 -15.00
N LEU A 174 9.62 27.91 -14.20
CA LEU A 174 9.47 27.47 -12.81
C LEU A 174 8.89 28.61 -11.96
N ILE A 175 8.01 28.27 -11.03
CA ILE A 175 7.37 29.22 -10.11
C ILE A 175 8.07 29.23 -8.75
N SER A 176 7.82 30.30 -7.98
CA SER A 176 8.28 30.36 -6.58
C SER A 176 7.42 29.48 -5.67
N VAL A 177 7.97 29.13 -4.50
CA VAL A 177 7.21 28.42 -3.46
C VAL A 177 5.99 29.23 -3.00
N GLU A 178 6.13 30.54 -2.86
CA GLU A 178 5.04 31.43 -2.44
C GLU A 178 3.90 31.47 -3.48
N GLU A 179 4.26 31.57 -4.76
CA GLU A 179 3.30 31.52 -5.87
C GLU A 179 2.56 30.17 -5.89
N PHE A 180 3.28 29.06 -5.69
CA PHE A 180 2.69 27.74 -5.58
C PHE A 180 1.73 27.63 -4.38
N LEU A 181 2.12 28.11 -3.20
CA LEU A 181 1.27 28.06 -2.00
C LEU A 181 -0.02 28.87 -2.17
N ASN A 182 0.04 30.02 -2.82
CA ASN A 182 -1.13 30.86 -3.08
C ASN A 182 -2.01 30.36 -4.24
N SER A 183 -1.55 29.35 -4.98
CA SER A 183 -2.29 28.79 -6.10
C SER A 183 -3.46 27.92 -5.64
N GLU A 184 -4.51 27.86 -6.47
CA GLU A 184 -5.67 27.01 -6.19
C GLU A 184 -5.35 25.53 -6.47
N ILE A 185 -5.97 24.64 -5.70
CA ILE A 185 -5.94 23.19 -5.95
C ILE A 185 -6.71 22.90 -7.24
N MET A 186 -6.14 22.01 -8.05
CA MET A 186 -6.76 21.47 -9.26
C MET A 186 -8.11 20.85 -8.94
N TYR A 187 -9.14 21.16 -9.73
CA TYR A 187 -10.50 20.66 -9.52
C TYR A 187 -11.00 20.07 -10.83
N LEU A 188 -11.17 18.76 -10.86
CA LEU A 188 -11.64 18.03 -12.03
C LEU A 188 -13.16 17.90 -11.97
N ASP A 189 -13.81 18.04 -13.12
CA ASP A 189 -15.24 17.82 -13.30
C ASP A 189 -15.49 16.40 -13.84
N ASN A 190 -16.73 15.92 -13.76
CA ASN A 190 -17.16 14.61 -14.24
C ASN A 190 -17.27 14.67 -15.75
N GLY A 191 -16.13 14.56 -16.42
CA GLY A 191 -16.02 14.68 -17.86
C GLY A 191 -14.56 14.63 -18.28
N GLY A 192 -14.16 13.47 -18.78
CA GLY A 192 -12.81 13.18 -19.25
C GLY A 192 -12.76 11.73 -19.70
N ASP A 193 -11.80 11.39 -20.56
CA ASP A 193 -11.66 10.02 -21.08
C ASP A 193 -11.30 9.02 -19.96
N HIS A 194 -10.94 9.55 -18.79
CA HIS A 194 -10.44 8.82 -17.63
C HIS A 194 -11.46 8.67 -16.48
N ASN A 195 -12.71 9.13 -16.67
CA ASN A 195 -13.81 8.97 -15.69
C ASN A 195 -13.49 9.46 -14.26
N TYR A 196 -12.74 10.55 -14.11
CA TYR A 196 -12.51 11.14 -12.79
C TYR A 196 -13.80 11.74 -12.20
N HIS A 197 -13.98 11.57 -10.89
CA HIS A 197 -15.13 12.13 -10.16
C HIS A 197 -14.95 13.63 -9.95
N GLN A 198 -16.07 14.37 -9.90
CA GLN A 198 -16.09 15.79 -9.53
C GLN A 198 -15.39 16.02 -8.18
N GLY A 199 -14.32 16.81 -8.15
CA GLY A 199 -13.61 17.09 -6.90
C GLY A 199 -12.22 17.70 -7.03
N TYR A 200 -11.68 18.06 -5.87
CA TYR A 200 -10.28 18.48 -5.74
C TYR A 200 -9.37 17.29 -6.01
N PHE A 201 -8.44 17.48 -6.93
CA PHE A 201 -7.57 16.41 -7.39
C PHE A 201 -6.38 16.25 -6.45
N TRP A 202 -6.40 15.12 -5.77
CA TRP A 202 -5.27 14.54 -5.09
C TRP A 202 -5.19 13.07 -5.47
N SER A 203 -4.02 12.44 -5.44
CA SER A 203 -3.89 11.03 -5.81
C SER A 203 -2.64 10.38 -5.26
N GLN A 204 -2.70 9.06 -5.04
CA GLN A 204 -1.57 8.23 -4.65
C GLN A 204 -0.89 7.64 -5.89
N PHE A 205 0.44 7.82 -5.98
CA PHE A 205 1.25 7.30 -7.07
C PHE A 205 2.37 6.42 -6.53
N GLN A 206 2.43 5.20 -7.06
CA GLN A 206 3.50 4.25 -6.77
C GLN A 206 4.76 4.57 -7.58
N ALA A 207 5.92 4.37 -6.98
CA ALA A 207 7.20 4.70 -7.60
C ALA A 207 7.43 3.92 -8.91
N ARG A 208 6.98 2.66 -9.02
CA ARG A 208 7.06 1.94 -10.31
C ARG A 208 6.36 2.67 -11.44
N ASN A 209 5.20 3.27 -11.19
CA ASN A 209 4.43 4.02 -12.18
C ASN A 209 5.12 5.34 -12.55
N MET A 210 5.88 5.93 -11.63
CA MET A 210 6.57 7.21 -11.83
C MET A 210 7.89 7.10 -12.59
N LYS A 211 8.50 5.90 -12.65
CA LYS A 211 9.86 5.66 -13.15
C LYS A 211 10.19 6.29 -14.51
N ARG A 212 9.22 6.37 -15.44
CA ARG A 212 9.45 6.97 -16.77
C ARG A 212 9.46 8.49 -16.73
N LYS A 213 8.50 9.07 -16.01
CA LYS A 213 8.22 10.51 -16.01
C LYS A 213 9.02 11.26 -14.94
N ILE A 214 9.62 10.55 -13.97
CA ILE A 214 10.51 11.13 -12.96
C ILE A 214 11.66 11.95 -13.59
N LYS A 215 12.13 11.57 -14.78
CA LYS A 215 13.18 12.30 -15.52
C LYS A 215 12.78 13.72 -15.91
N ARG A 216 11.47 14.01 -15.96
CA ARG A 216 10.89 15.32 -16.26
C ARG A 216 10.36 16.02 -15.02
N THR A 217 10.60 15.46 -13.84
CA THR A 217 10.14 16.00 -12.56
C THR A 217 11.34 16.60 -11.82
N LYS A 218 11.16 17.78 -11.22
CA LYS A 218 12.18 18.42 -10.38
C LYS A 218 11.55 18.93 -9.10
N VAL A 219 12.21 18.70 -7.97
CA VAL A 219 11.87 19.38 -6.71
C VAL A 219 12.27 20.85 -6.85
N ILE A 220 11.32 21.75 -6.62
CA ILE A 220 11.51 23.22 -6.73
C ILE A 220 11.43 23.93 -5.38
N GLY A 221 11.00 23.21 -4.35
CA GLY A 221 10.93 23.72 -2.99
C GLY A 221 10.52 22.63 -2.02
N LYS A 222 10.59 22.97 -0.73
CA LYS A 222 10.15 22.10 0.34
C LYS A 222 9.49 22.92 1.43
N ILE A 223 8.41 22.39 1.98
CA ILE A 223 7.68 22.98 3.09
C ILE A 223 7.53 21.97 4.23
N THR A 224 7.27 22.47 5.43
CA THR A 224 6.94 21.66 6.60
C THR A 224 5.54 22.03 7.06
N PHE A 225 4.73 21.02 7.33
CA PHE A 225 3.39 21.18 7.88
C PHE A 225 3.03 19.90 8.64
N ASP A 226 2.29 20.07 9.73
CA ASP A 226 1.91 18.96 10.59
C ASP A 226 0.66 18.27 10.05
N ASP A 227 -0.31 19.07 9.62
CA ASP A 227 -1.66 18.63 9.26
C ASP A 227 -2.12 19.21 7.91
N TYR A 228 -3.13 18.61 7.32
CA TYR A 228 -3.68 19.04 6.04
C TYR A 228 -5.19 18.76 5.93
N LEU A 229 -5.91 19.54 5.12
CA LEU A 229 -7.36 19.41 4.95
C LEU A 229 -7.73 18.03 4.37
N GLY A 230 -8.64 17.33 5.05
CA GLY A 230 -9.18 16.07 4.56
C GLY A 230 -10.08 16.27 3.32
N PHE A 231 -9.80 15.53 2.24
CA PHE A 231 -10.72 15.42 1.12
C PHE A 231 -11.64 14.20 1.29
N SER A 232 -12.94 14.41 1.14
CA SER A 232 -13.97 13.38 1.36
C SER A 232 -14.17 12.40 0.20
N ASN A 233 -13.34 12.48 -0.84
CA ASN A 233 -13.42 11.58 -1.99
C ASN A 233 -12.47 10.40 -1.80
N SER A 234 -12.90 9.20 -2.23
CA SER A 234 -12.07 7.98 -2.22
C SER A 234 -10.66 8.25 -2.71
N VAL A 235 -9.65 7.65 -2.07
CA VAL A 235 -8.24 7.72 -2.48
C VAL A 235 -8.13 7.28 -3.95
N PRO A 236 -7.90 8.18 -4.91
CA PRO A 236 -7.78 7.74 -6.29
C PRO A 236 -6.33 7.26 -6.49
N PHE A 237 -6.18 6.04 -7.00
CA PHE A 237 -4.90 5.57 -7.52
C PHE A 237 -4.60 6.30 -8.82
N GLY A 238 -3.46 6.98 -8.86
CA GLY A 238 -3.06 7.82 -9.98
C GLY A 238 -2.19 7.07 -10.95
N ASP A 239 -2.36 7.36 -12.24
CA ASP A 239 -1.40 6.99 -13.27
C ASP A 239 -0.59 8.22 -13.67
N TRP A 240 0.72 8.18 -13.39
CA TRP A 240 1.62 9.28 -13.71
C TRP A 240 1.71 9.55 -15.23
N ASN A 241 1.31 8.57 -16.07
CA ASN A 241 1.24 8.74 -17.51
C ASN A 241 0.09 9.65 -17.94
N ASN A 242 -1.01 9.71 -17.18
CA ASN A 242 -2.23 10.43 -17.54
C ASN A 242 -2.23 11.88 -17.02
N ILE A 243 -1.19 12.30 -16.29
CA ILE A 243 -1.08 13.66 -15.72
C ILE A 243 -1.21 14.76 -16.80
N SER A 244 -0.70 14.52 -18.00
CA SER A 244 -0.83 15.49 -19.10
C SER A 244 -2.27 15.64 -19.59
N ASP A 245 -3.01 14.53 -19.64
CA ASP A 245 -4.40 14.51 -20.10
C ASP A 245 -5.31 15.12 -19.04
N LEU A 246 -5.08 14.76 -17.77
CA LEU A 246 -5.68 15.39 -16.60
C LEU A 246 -5.57 16.91 -16.64
N TYR A 247 -4.36 17.39 -16.95
CA TYR A 247 -4.14 18.82 -17.06
C TYR A 247 -4.91 19.40 -18.26
N SER A 248 -4.90 18.73 -19.40
CA SER A 248 -5.65 19.18 -20.59
C SER A 248 -7.16 19.27 -20.33
N GLU A 249 -7.71 18.32 -19.57
CA GLU A 249 -9.09 18.33 -19.08
C GLU A 249 -9.34 19.51 -18.14
N GLN A 250 -8.42 19.80 -17.20
CA GLN A 250 -8.48 20.99 -16.34
C GLN A 250 -8.52 22.30 -17.15
N ILE A 251 -7.70 22.44 -18.21
CA ILE A 251 -7.74 23.64 -19.07
C ILE A 251 -9.09 23.75 -19.78
N LYS A 252 -9.60 22.65 -20.34
CA LYS A 252 -10.90 22.63 -21.02
C LYS A 252 -11.99 23.06 -20.05
N PHE A 253 -12.00 22.50 -18.83
CA PHE A 253 -12.92 22.86 -17.77
C PHE A 253 -12.88 24.35 -17.44
N GLN A 254 -11.70 24.92 -17.19
CA GLN A 254 -11.55 26.35 -16.90
C GLN A 254 -12.09 27.25 -18.03
N LYS A 255 -12.08 26.77 -19.28
CA LYS A 255 -12.62 27.51 -20.43
C LYS A 255 -14.14 27.35 -20.60
N SER A 256 -14.70 26.20 -20.25
CA SER A 256 -16.09 25.84 -20.55
C SER A 256 -17.06 25.96 -19.38
N ASN A 257 -16.60 25.78 -18.14
CA ASN A 257 -17.45 25.64 -16.96
C ASN A 257 -17.01 26.61 -15.85
N ASN A 258 -17.96 27.43 -15.38
CA ASN A 258 -17.76 28.34 -14.25
C ASN A 258 -18.43 27.84 -12.94
N THR A 259 -19.11 26.69 -12.94
CA THR A 259 -20.32 26.55 -12.10
C THR A 259 -20.42 25.33 -11.18
N ARG A 260 -19.36 24.53 -10.97
CA ARG A 260 -19.42 23.43 -9.97
C ARG A 260 -18.28 23.34 -8.97
N LYS A 261 -17.25 24.19 -9.05
CA LYS A 261 -16.23 24.27 -8.00
C LYS A 261 -16.85 25.03 -6.80
N PRO A 262 -17.19 24.36 -5.70
CA PRO A 262 -17.99 24.97 -4.63
C PRO A 262 -17.20 26.01 -3.84
N PHE A 263 -15.88 25.83 -3.74
CA PHE A 263 -14.98 26.65 -2.93
C PHE A 263 -13.66 26.88 -3.67
N LYS A 264 -13.00 27.99 -3.37
CA LYS A 264 -11.59 28.17 -3.75
C LYS A 264 -10.75 27.71 -2.58
N ILE A 265 -9.87 26.73 -2.83
CA ILE A 265 -8.94 26.21 -1.83
C ILE A 265 -7.56 26.40 -2.41
N SER A 266 -6.74 27.22 -1.75
CA SER A 266 -5.33 27.33 -2.09
C SER A 266 -4.53 26.16 -1.53
N ILE A 267 -3.34 25.92 -2.05
CA ILE A 267 -2.41 24.95 -1.45
C ILE A 267 -2.08 25.35 -0.01
N LYS A 268 -1.99 26.65 0.27
CA LYS A 268 -1.80 27.19 1.62
C LYS A 268 -2.95 26.83 2.54
N ASP A 269 -4.20 26.96 2.10
CA ASP A 269 -5.38 26.56 2.90
C ASP A 269 -5.35 25.05 3.18
N PHE A 270 -4.92 24.24 2.21
CA PHE A 270 -4.79 22.79 2.38
C PHE A 270 -3.80 22.41 3.47
N ILE A 271 -2.61 23.02 3.54
CA ILE A 271 -1.59 22.67 4.54
C ILE A 271 -1.78 23.37 5.90
N GLN A 272 -2.79 24.23 6.05
CA GLN A 272 -3.09 24.87 7.35
C GLN A 272 -3.74 23.91 8.35
N GLY A 273 -4.22 22.74 7.92
CA GLY A 273 -4.78 21.70 8.81
C GLY A 273 -6.19 22.00 9.32
N GLU A 274 -6.65 21.19 10.28
CA GLU A 274 -8.05 21.07 10.75
C GLU A 274 -8.89 22.36 10.69
N ASN A 275 -9.78 22.43 9.68
CA ASN A 275 -10.92 23.33 9.67
C ASN A 275 -12.21 22.50 9.59
N LYS A 276 -12.64 21.96 10.74
CA LYS A 276 -13.76 21.00 10.83
C LYS A 276 -15.05 21.50 10.18
N GLU A 277 -15.33 22.79 10.28
CA GLU A 277 -16.50 23.37 9.63
C GLU A 277 -16.37 23.35 8.10
N PHE A 278 -15.19 23.66 7.58
CA PHE A 278 -14.92 23.63 6.15
C PHE A 278 -14.84 22.20 5.60
N GLU A 279 -14.21 21.27 6.31
CA GLU A 279 -14.19 19.85 5.95
C GLU A 279 -15.60 19.24 5.91
N LEU A 280 -16.47 19.60 6.87
CA LEU A 280 -17.88 19.21 6.83
C LEU A 280 -18.60 19.77 5.60
N LYS A 281 -18.28 21.00 5.16
CA LYS A 281 -18.82 21.57 3.91
C LYS A 281 -18.32 20.81 2.68
N LEU A 282 -17.04 20.45 2.64
CA LEU A 282 -16.46 19.63 1.58
C LEU A 282 -17.11 18.25 1.52
N LEU A 283 -17.29 17.61 2.68
CA LEU A 283 -17.90 16.28 2.79
C LEU A 283 -19.37 16.28 2.38
N LYS A 284 -20.15 17.30 2.76
CA LYS A 284 -21.53 17.47 2.30
C LYS A 284 -21.60 17.59 0.79
N HIS A 285 -20.73 18.43 0.20
CA HIS A 285 -20.67 18.60 -1.24
C HIS A 285 -20.30 17.30 -1.96
N ALA A 286 -19.27 16.57 -1.51
CA ALA A 286 -18.90 15.29 -2.09
C ALA A 286 -20.03 14.25 -2.03
N ASN A 287 -20.77 14.19 -0.91
CA ASN A 287 -21.93 13.32 -0.77
C ASN A 287 -23.08 13.70 -1.74
N GLU A 288 -23.30 14.98 -1.98
CA GLU A 288 -24.26 15.44 -2.99
C GLU A 288 -23.87 14.95 -4.39
N LEU A 289 -22.59 15.09 -4.75
CA LEU A 289 -22.05 14.63 -6.03
C LEU A 289 -22.18 13.11 -6.21
N TRP A 290 -21.85 12.34 -5.18
CA TRP A 290 -22.00 10.89 -5.19
C TRP A 290 -23.47 10.46 -5.38
N ARG A 291 -24.40 11.14 -4.70
CA ARG A 291 -25.85 10.91 -4.87
C ARG A 291 -26.32 11.24 -6.29
N GLU A 292 -25.81 12.31 -6.91
CA GLU A 292 -26.10 12.62 -8.32
C GLU A 292 -25.62 11.51 -9.25
N GLN A 293 -24.41 10.98 -9.04
CA GLN A 293 -23.87 9.88 -9.84
C GLN A 293 -24.71 8.60 -9.71
N LEU A 294 -25.08 8.20 -8.49
CA LEU A 294 -25.95 7.05 -8.27
C LEU A 294 -27.30 7.18 -8.99
N LYS A 295 -27.90 8.37 -8.98
CA LYS A 295 -29.15 8.63 -9.72
C LYS A 295 -28.98 8.44 -11.22
N LYS A 296 -27.84 8.84 -11.80
CA LYS A 296 -27.54 8.64 -13.23
C LYS A 296 -27.39 7.16 -13.56
N ILE A 297 -26.66 6.40 -12.74
CA ILE A 297 -26.44 4.96 -12.92
C ILE A 297 -27.77 4.20 -12.84
N ASN A 298 -28.63 4.55 -11.88
CA ASN A 298 -29.94 3.89 -11.72
C ASN A 298 -30.97 4.29 -12.79
N ALA A 299 -30.68 5.30 -13.62
CA ALA A 299 -31.55 5.76 -14.70
C ALA A 299 -31.18 5.19 -16.08
N THR A 300 -30.08 4.45 -16.17
CA THR A 300 -29.58 3.73 -17.36
C THR A 300 -29.75 2.24 -17.20
#